data_AF-A0A969PW86-F1
#
_entry.id   AF-A0A969PW86-F1
#
_cell.length_a   1.000
_cell.length_b   1.000
_cell.length_c   1.000
_cell.angle_alpha   90.00
_cell.angle_beta   90.00
_cell.angle_gamma   90.00
#
_symmetry.space_group_name_H-M   'P 1'
#
loop_
_entity.id
_entity.type
_entity.pdbx_description
1 polymer ?
#
loop_
_entity_poly.entity_id
_entity_poly.type
_entity_poly.pdbx_seq_one_letter_code
_entity_poly.pdbx_strand_id
1 'polypeptide(L)' 'LTYAIEPIRYLYNHSQWDLSSIVLQAPWGTVSFGTSLAILLGFAALTLMAIQPLLKRRLA' A
#
# COMPACT_ATOMS: atom_id res chain seq x y z
N LEU A 1 -6.99 -3.89 4.38
CA LEU A 1 -6.39 -5.18 3.96
C LEU A 1 -6.53 -5.41 2.45
N THR A 2 -7.69 -5.17 1.83
CA THR A 2 -7.91 -5.33 0.39
C THR A 2 -6.87 -4.60 -0.48
N TYR A 3 -6.48 -3.36 -0.11
CA TYR A 3 -5.43 -2.59 -0.78
C TYR A 3 -4.04 -3.25 -0.80
N ALA A 4 -3.76 -4.21 0.10
CA ALA A 4 -2.50 -4.96 0.10
C ALA A 4 -2.66 -6.31 -0.60
N ILE A 5 -3.81 -6.97 -0.45
CA ILE A 5 -4.02 -8.32 -0.97
C ILE A 5 -4.22 -8.33 -2.50
N GLU A 6 -4.93 -7.35 -3.05
CA GLU A 6 -5.21 -7.33 -4.49
C GLU A 6 -3.98 -7.09 -5.36
N PRO A 7 -3.08 -6.13 -5.05
CA PRO A 7 -1.85 -5.94 -5.83
C PRO A 7 -0.93 -7.17 -5.76
N ILE A 8 -0.82 -7.82 -4.60
CA ILE A 8 -0.01 -9.04 -4.44
C ILE A 8 -0.57 -10.16 -5.33
N ARG A 9 -1.89 -10.37 -5.28
CA ARG A 9 -2.56 -11.34 -6.15
C ARG A 9 -2.38 -10.99 -7.63
N TYR A 10 -2.46 -9.71 -7.99
CA TYR A 10 -2.26 -9.23 -9.35
C TYR A 10 -0.86 -9.59 -9.87
N LEU A 11 0.17 -9.35 -9.05
CA LEU A 11 1.57 -9.68 -9.35
C LEU A 11 1.77 -11.18 -9.65
N TYR A 12 1.11 -12.05 -8.89
CA TYR A 12 1.22 -13.50 -9.10
C TYR A 12 0.44 -13.99 -10.33
N ASN A 13 -0.65 -13.32 -10.70
CA ASN A 13 -1.48 -13.72 -11.84
C ASN A 13 -1.07 -13.06 -13.16
N HIS A 14 -0.26 -12.00 -13.14
CA HIS A 14 0.16 -11.26 -14.32
C HIS A 14 1.69 -11.21 -14.39
N SER A 15 2.27 -11.91 -15.37
CA SER A 15 3.72 -11.93 -15.61
C SER A 15 4.27 -10.58 -16.08
N GLN A 16 3.44 -9.78 -16.76
CA GLN A 16 3.74 -8.40 -17.13
C GLN A 16 2.84 -7.47 -16.33
N TRP A 17 3.46 -6.62 -15.52
CA TRP A 17 2.79 -5.67 -14.65
C TRP A 17 3.49 -4.31 -14.75
N ASP A 18 2.73 -3.25 -14.53
CA ASP A 18 3.21 -1.87 -14.49
C ASP A 18 2.55 -1.14 -13.30
N LEU A 19 3.14 -0.03 -12.85
CA LEU A 19 2.57 0.82 -11.81
C LEU A 19 1.23 1.42 -12.23
N SER A 20 0.99 1.56 -13.53
CA SER A 20 -0.26 2.01 -14.12
C SER A 20 -1.36 0.93 -14.14
N SER A 21 -1.01 -0.35 -13.94
CA SER A 21 -1.96 -1.47 -13.99
C SER A 21 -3.07 -1.33 -12.95
N ILE A 22 -4.32 -1.46 -13.38
CA ILE A 22 -5.48 -1.40 -12.48
C ILE A 22 -5.59 -2.73 -11.73
N VAL A 23 -5.42 -2.68 -10.41
CA VAL A 23 -5.45 -3.88 -9.54
C VAL A 23 -6.79 -4.07 -8.86
N LEU A 24 -7.54 -2.98 -8.66
CA LEU A 24 -8.83 -2.98 -7.96
C LEU A 24 -9.80 -2.02 -8.64
N GLN A 25 -11.02 -2.49 -8.92
CA GLN A 25 -12.14 -1.65 -9.38
C GLN A 25 -13.20 -1.58 -8.28
N ALA A 26 -13.44 -0.37 -7.77
CA ALA A 26 -14.47 -0.11 -6.79
C ALA A 26 -15.58 0.77 -7.39
N PRO A 27 -16.79 0.76 -6.82
CA PRO A 27 -17.90 1.60 -7.30
C PRO A 27 -17.60 3.11 -7.28
N TRP A 28 -16.63 3.52 -6.48
CA TRP A 28 -16.21 4.91 -6.28
C TRP A 28 -14.91 5.27 -7.02
N GLY A 29 -14.29 4.33 -7.74
CA GLY A 29 -13.06 4.59 -8.49
C GLY A 29 -12.21 3.35 -8.72
N THR A 30 -11.18 3.52 -9.54
CA THR A 30 -10.18 2.50 -9.83
C THR A 30 -8.90 2.77 -9.05
N VAL A 31 -8.22 1.71 -8.61
CA VAL A 31 -6.95 1.80 -7.91
C VAL A 31 -5.91 1.07 -8.75
N SER A 32 -4.86 1.80 -9.13
CA SER A 32 -3.71 1.22 -9.81
C SER A 32 -2.74 0.59 -8.81
N PHE A 33 -1.84 -0.23 -9.34
CA PHE A 33 -0.76 -0.86 -8.56
C PHE A 33 0.07 0.21 -7.85
N GLY A 34 0.48 1.26 -8.56
CA GLY A 34 1.23 2.39 -7.99
C GLY A 34 0.46 3.13 -6.90
N THR A 35 -0.83 3.40 -7.10
CA THR A 35 -1.67 4.06 -6.07
C THR A 35 -1.79 3.19 -4.82
N SER A 36 -1.93 1.87 -4.97
CA SER A 36 -2.01 0.95 -3.83
C SER A 36 -0.72 0.99 -2.97
N LEU A 37 0.45 1.02 -3.62
CA LEU A 37 1.74 1.16 -2.95
C LEU A 37 1.87 2.50 -2.23
N ALA A 38 1.46 3.60 -2.88
CA ALA A 38 1.50 4.92 -2.28
C ALA A 38 0.63 5.02 -1.02
N ILE A 39 -0.57 4.41 -1.05
CA ILE A 39 -1.47 4.35 0.12
C ILE A 39 -0.81 3.58 1.26
N LEU A 40 -0.24 2.41 0.97
CA LEU A 40 0.42 1.58 1.99
C LEU A 40 1.66 2.27 2.58
N LEU A 41 2.47 2.91 1.75
CA LEU A 41 3.63 3.69 2.19
C LEU A 41 3.21 4.89 3.03
N GLY A 42 2.18 5.63 2.60
CA GLY A 42 1.63 6.74 3.36
C GLY A 42 1.12 6.30 4.73
N PHE A 43 0.40 5.18 4.79
CA PHE A 43 -0.04 4.61 6.06
C PHE A 43 1.13 4.17 6.95
N ALA A 44 2.13 3.50 6.40
CA ALA A 44 3.33 3.09 7.14
C ALA A 44 4.11 4.30 7.67
N ALA A 45 4.28 5.36 6.88
CA ALA A 45 4.93 6.59 7.31
C ALA A 45 4.15 7.30 8.40
N LEU A 46 2.82 7.43 8.26
CA LEU A 46 1.95 8.05 9.26
C LEU A 46 1.98 7.29 10.59
N THR A 47 1.85 5.98 10.54
CA THR A 47 1.93 5.14 11.74
C THR A 47 3.29 5.23 12.39
N LEU A 48 4.38 5.19 11.61
CA LEU A 48 5.74 5.37 12.11
C LEU A 48 5.91 6.73 12.79
N MET A 49 5.47 7.83 12.17
CA MET A 49 5.53 9.17 12.76
C MET A 49 4.72 9.25 14.07
N ALA A 50 3.56 8.61 14.12
CA ALA A 50 2.73 8.58 15.32
C ALA A 50 3.41 7.84 16.49
N ILE A 51 4.13 6.73 16.21
CA ILE A 51 4.82 5.95 17.26
C ILE A 51 6.27 6.37 17.50
N GLN A 52 6.85 7.20 16.62
CA GLN A 52 8.22 7.69 16.72
C GLN A 52 8.60 8.25 18.10
N PRO A 53 7.77 9.05 18.81
CA PRO A 53 8.13 9.53 20.16
C PRO A 53 8.20 8.38 21.19
N LEU A 54 7.35 7.37 21.06
CA LEU A 54 7.36 6.20 21.95
C LEU A 54 8.59 5.33 21.70
N LEU A 55 8.95 5.10 20.42
CA LEU A 55 10.16 4.39 20.03
C LEU A 55 11.41 5.08 20.60
N LYS A 56 11.52 6.41 20.42
CA LYS A 56 12.63 7.20 20.96
C LYS A 56 12.73 7.15 22.49
N ARG A 57 11.61 6.98 23.21
CA ARG A 57 11.60 6.92 24.69
C ARG A 57 11.94 5.54 25.25
N ARG A 58 11.85 4.48 24.43
CA ARG A 58 11.95 3.08 24.91
C ARG A 58 13.15 2.32 24.36
N LEU A 59 13.67 2.72 23.19
CA LEU A 59 14.73 1.99 22.49
C LEU A 59 16.05 2.78 22.38
N ALA A 60 16.09 4.02 22.86
CA ALA A 60 17.30 4.83 22.93
C ALA A 60 17.75 5.00 24.39
#